data_AF-A0A1U6IHK5-F1
#
_entry.id   AF-A0A1U6IHK5-F1
#
_cell.length_a   1.000
_cell.length_b   1.000
_cell.length_c   1.000
_cell.angle_alpha   90.00
_cell.angle_beta   90.00
_cell.angle_gamma   90.00
#
_symmetry.space_group_name_H-M   'P 1'
#
loop_
_entity.id
_entity.type
_entity.pdbx_description
1 polymer ?
#
loop_
_entity_poly.entity_id
_entity_poly.type
_entity_poly.pdbx_seq_one_letter_code
_entity_poly.pdbx_strand_id
1 'polypeptide(L)' 'MTTHAHDGPMLYGRSDLRRRGIKVSNDTLLRWEREGRFPVRLRPGRYVVAWYASEIEDYLLRLGAERGIG' A
#
# COMPACT_ATOMS: atom_id res chain seq x y z
N MET A 1 -33.49 -1.35 -7.23
CA MET A 1 -32.37 -0.41 -7.03
C MET A 1 -31.19 -1.24 -6.52
N THR A 2 -30.45 -1.84 -7.44
CA THR A 2 -29.35 -2.76 -7.10
C THR A 2 -28.07 -1.94 -7.12
N THR A 3 -27.56 -1.58 -5.94
CA THR A 3 -26.23 -1.01 -5.82
C THR A 3 -25.24 -2.05 -6.29
N HIS A 4 -24.67 -1.90 -7.49
CA HIS A 4 -23.46 -2.62 -7.84
C HIS A 4 -22.38 -2.12 -6.89
N ALA A 5 -22.07 -2.92 -5.86
CA ALA A 5 -20.85 -2.75 -5.11
C ALA A 5 -19.70 -2.71 -6.13
N HIS A 6 -18.83 -1.71 -6.03
CA HIS A 6 -17.58 -1.72 -6.79
C HIS A 6 -16.73 -2.89 -6.24
N ASP A 7 -16.94 -4.10 -6.75
CA ASP A 7 -16.13 -5.30 -6.45
C ASP A 7 -14.77 -5.25 -7.17
N GLY A 8 -14.20 -4.05 -7.28
CA GLY A 8 -12.83 -3.85 -7.72
C GLY A 8 -11.91 -3.87 -6.50
N PRO A 9 -10.68 -4.40 -6.63
CA PRO A 9 -9.73 -4.37 -5.53
C PRO A 9 -9.46 -2.92 -5.11
N MET A 10 -9.51 -2.66 -3.81
CA MET A 10 -9.24 -1.32 -3.29
C MET A 10 -7.74 -1.01 -3.43
N LEU A 11 -7.44 0.13 -4.04
CA LEU A 11 -6.08 0.57 -4.31
C LEU A 11 -5.72 1.79 -3.47
N TYR A 12 -4.53 1.77 -2.89
CA TYR A 12 -3.94 2.93 -2.21
C TYR A 12 -2.95 3.64 -3.10
N GLY A 13 -3.08 4.97 -3.18
CA GLY A 13 -2.08 5.83 -3.77
C GLY A 13 -1.09 6.38 -2.73
N ARG A 14 -0.15 7.21 -3.18
CA ARG A 14 0.81 7.92 -2.31
C ARG A 14 0.13 8.70 -1.17
N SER A 15 -1.00 9.34 -1.46
CA SER A 15 -1.74 10.12 -0.46
C SER A 15 -2.33 9.25 0.64
N ASP A 16 -2.81 8.05 0.29
CA ASP A 16 -3.29 7.05 1.25
C ASP A 16 -2.16 6.56 2.14
N LEU A 17 -1.01 6.19 1.57
CA LEU A 17 0.17 5.78 2.35
C LEU A 17 0.56 6.83 3.39
N ARG A 18 0.57 8.12 3.00
CA ARG A 18 0.85 9.24 3.90
C ARG A 18 -0.17 9.36 5.03
N ARG A 19 -1.46 9.22 4.73
CA ARG A 19 -2.54 9.21 5.74
C ARG A 19 -2.38 8.07 6.73
N ARG A 20 -1.81 6.94 6.29
CA ARG A 20 -1.53 5.75 7.09
C ARG A 20 -0.21 5.80 7.86
N GLY A 21 0.48 6.94 7.85
CA GLY A 21 1.74 7.14 8.57
C GLY A 21 3.00 6.68 7.82
N ILE A 22 2.86 6.12 6.61
CA ILE A 22 3.99 5.76 5.75
C ILE A 22 4.47 7.04 5.04
N LYS A 23 5.35 7.78 5.71
CA LYS A 23 5.88 9.08 5.27
C LYS A 23 7.35 8.98 4.83
N VAL A 24 7.63 8.17 3.81
CA VAL A 24 8.98 8.01 3.26
C VAL A 24 9.08 8.57 1.84
N SER A 25 10.30 8.83 1.37
CA SER A 25 10.54 9.32 0.00
C SER A 25 10.24 8.24 -1.04
N ASN A 26 10.05 8.66 -2.30
CA ASN A 26 9.85 7.72 -3.40
C ASN A 26 11.03 6.76 -3.59
N ASP A 27 12.25 7.27 -3.49
CA ASP A 27 13.47 6.46 -3.64
C ASP A 27 13.58 5.42 -2.51
N THR A 28 13.10 5.76 -1.31
CA THR A 28 13.02 4.80 -0.20
C THR A 28 12.00 3.71 -0.49
N LEU A 29 10.79 4.05 -0.96
CA LEU A 29 9.78 3.06 -1.36
C LEU A 29 10.33 2.13 -2.44
N LEU A 30 10.94 2.70 -3.48
CA LEU A 30 11.55 1.96 -4.57
C LEU A 30 12.63 0.99 -4.10
N ARG A 31 13.48 1.44 -3.17
CA ARG A 31 14.51 0.60 -2.58
C ARG A 31 13.89 -0.52 -1.75
N TRP A 32 12.92 -0.23 -0.91
CA TRP A 32 12.24 -1.24 -0.10
C TRP A 32 11.48 -2.25 -0.94
N GLU A 33 10.82 -1.82 -2.03
CA GLU A 33 10.21 -2.69 -3.04
C GLU A 33 11.25 -3.64 -3.63
N ARG A 34 12.41 -3.11 -4.07
CA ARG A 34 13.52 -3.92 -4.61
C ARG A 34 14.12 -4.88 -3.59
N GLU A 35 14.15 -4.51 -2.32
CA GLU A 35 14.64 -5.33 -1.21
C GLU A 35 13.58 -6.34 -0.71
N GLY A 36 12.36 -6.34 -1.27
CA GLY A 36 11.26 -7.20 -0.82
C GLY A 36 10.68 -6.81 0.55
N ARG A 37 11.02 -5.62 1.05
CA ARG A 37 10.61 -5.10 2.36
C ARG A 37 9.30 -4.31 2.32
N PHE A 38 8.82 -3.97 1.13
CA PHE A 38 7.57 -3.23 0.93
C PHE A 38 6.76 -3.83 -0.23
N PRO A 39 5.41 -3.76 -0.21
CA PRO A 39 4.58 -4.24 -1.30
C PRO A 39 4.94 -3.66 -2.66
N VAL A 40 4.88 -4.50 -3.70
CA VAL A 40 5.22 -4.10 -5.07
C VAL A 40 4.12 -3.22 -5.64
N ARG A 41 4.49 -2.06 -6.20
CA ARG A 41 3.51 -1.15 -6.78
C ARG A 41 2.90 -1.68 -8.09
N LEU A 42 1.63 -1.38 -8.27
CA LEU A 42 0.88 -1.48 -9.51
C LEU A 42 0.95 -0.17 -10.29
N ARG A 43 0.78 -0.25 -11.61
CA ARG A 43 0.67 0.91 -12.51
C ARG A 43 -0.68 0.87 -13.24
N PRO A 44 -1.79 1.27 -12.59
CA PRO A 44 -3.11 1.25 -13.22
C PRO A 44 -3.28 2.27 -14.35
N GLY A 45 -2.38 3.25 -14.45
CA GLY A 45 -2.32 4.20 -15.55
C GLY A 45 -0.90 4.69 -15.79
N ARG A 46 -0.67 5.40 -16.90
CA ARG A 46 0.67 5.85 -17.33
C ARG A 46 1.46 6.62 -16.27
N TYR A 47 0.76 7.41 -15.46
CA TYR A 47 1.35 8.28 -14.43
C TYR A 47 0.86 7.99 -13.02
N VAL A 48 0.12 6.89 -12.85
CA VAL A 48 -0.49 6.53 -11.59
C VAL A 48 0.21 5.30 -11.05
N VAL A 49 0.66 5.38 -9.81
CA VAL A 49 1.15 4.24 -9.04
C VAL A 49 0.21 3.99 -7.88
N ALA A 50 -0.04 2.72 -7.61
CA ALA A 50 -0.88 2.30 -6.51
C ALA A 50 -0.39 0.98 -5.92
N TRP A 51 -0.95 0.60 -4.79
CA TRP A 51 -0.74 -0.68 -4.12
C TRP A 51 -2.09 -1.29 -3.77
N TYR A 52 -2.18 -2.61 -3.66
CA TYR A 52 -3.37 -3.21 -3.08
C TYR A 52 -3.51 -2.78 -1.61
N ALA A 53 -4.72 -2.41 -1.22
CA ALA A 53 -5.00 -1.99 0.15
C ALA A 53 -4.63 -3.09 1.16
N SER A 54 -4.98 -4.34 0.85
CA SER A 54 -4.67 -5.52 1.65
C SER A 54 -3.18 -5.69 1.89
N GLU A 55 -2.34 -5.57 0.86
CA GLU A 55 -0.89 -5.75 1.02
C GLU A 55 -0.25 -4.69 1.93
N ILE A 56 -0.78 -3.45 1.89
CA ILE A 56 -0.33 -2.37 2.76
C ILE A 56 -0.79 -2.61 4.20
N GLU A 57 -2.02 -3.08 4.40
CA GLU A 57 -2.54 -3.43 5.72
C GLU A 57 -1.76 -4.59 6.33
N ASP A 58 -1.51 -5.66 5.57
CA ASP A 58 -0.68 -6.80 5.97
C ASP A 58 0.76 -6.36 6.31
N TYR A 59 1.32 -5.41 5.56
CA TYR A 59 2.62 -4.83 5.87
C TYR A 59 2.62 -4.10 7.22
N LEU A 60 1.60 -3.28 7.49
CA LEU A 60 1.49 -2.56 8.76
C LEU A 60 1.26 -3.51 9.94
N LEU A 61 0.45 -4.56 9.76
CA LEU A 61 0.25 -5.60 10.75
C LEU A 61 1.56 -6.34 11.08
N ARG A 62 2.35 -6.71 10.07
CA ARG A 62 3.68 -7.30 10.29
C ARG A 62 4.60 -6.40 11.09
N LEU A 63 4.65 -5.10 10.77
CA LEU A 63 5.44 -4.13 11.55
C LEU A 63 4.94 -3.98 12.99
N GLY A 64 3.63 -4.05 13.23
CA GLY A 64 3.04 -4.05 14.56
C GLY A 64 3.47 -5.28 15.36
N ALA A 65 3.33 -6.47 14.76
CA ALA A 65 3.71 -7.73 15.37
C ALA A 65 5.20 -7.79 15.74
N GLU A 66 6.09 -7.29 14.87
CA GLU A 66 7.53 -7.17 15.16
C GLU A 66 7.84 -6.29 16.39
N ARG A 67 6.94 -5.35 16.72
CA ARG A 67 7.06 -4.46 17.88
C ARG A 67 6.33 -4.99 19.12
N GLY A 68 5.71 -6.17 19.04
CA GLY A 68 4.86 -6.72 20.10
C GLY A 68 3.54 -5.97 20.29
N ILE A 69 3.11 -5.24 19.27
CA ILE A 69 1.81 -4.55 19.22
C ILE A 69 0.93 -5.36 18.26
N GLY A 70 0.17 -6.31 18.80
CA GLY A 70 -0.73 -7.20 18.05
C GLY A 70 -1.84 -7.72 18.93
#